data_AF-A0A9E1KUX9-F1
#
_entry.id   AF-A0A9E1KUX9-F1
#
_cell.length_a   1.000
_cell.length_b   1.000
_cell.length_c   1.000
_cell.angle_alpha   90.00
_cell.angle_beta   90.00
_cell.angle_gamma   90.00
#
_symmetry.space_group_name_H-M   'P 1'
#
loop_
_entity.id
_entity.type
_entity.pdbx_description
1 polymer ?
#
loop_
_entity_poly.entity_id
_entity_poly.type
_entity_poly.pdbx_seq_one_letter_code
_entity_poly.pdbx_strand_id
1 'polypeptide(L)'
;MEESEYLRIAETIPLDWYTDEAAKEITSALFYNIMIKTAEDNDLIINDTNDFQKLVKILAEKNKMPEEEALMDIKNVATTLGAVKLFELKYPQLVEQFPTDLDNRPQFPPKFLAKIMGVDLEVAENLLIGVLKEYKEFIR
;
A
#
# COMPACT_ATOMS: atom_id res chain seq x y z
N MET A 1 4.06 14.16 -19.06
CA MET A 1 2.66 13.76 -19.29
C MET A 1 1.79 14.60 -18.36
N GLU A 2 0.64 15.07 -18.83
CA GLU A 2 -0.28 15.90 -18.03
C GLU A 2 -1.21 15.05 -17.16
N GLU A 3 -1.73 15.61 -16.06
CA GLU A 3 -2.61 14.90 -15.11
C GLU A 3 -3.87 14.31 -15.78
N SER A 4 -4.38 15.00 -16.81
CA SER A 4 -5.53 14.60 -17.62
C SER A 4 -5.32 13.31 -18.42
N GLU A 5 -4.08 13.01 -18.78
CA GLU A 5 -3.72 11.85 -19.60
C GLU A 5 -3.71 10.57 -18.77
N TYR A 6 -3.24 10.64 -17.51
CA TYR A 6 -3.30 9.50 -16.57
C TYR A 6 -4.73 9.12 -16.18
N LEU A 7 -5.63 10.10 -16.06
CA LEU A 7 -7.03 9.83 -15.76
C LEU A 7 -7.73 9.09 -16.90
N ARG A 8 -7.40 9.43 -18.15
CA ARG A 8 -7.85 8.67 -19.32
C ARG A 8 -7.33 7.24 -19.31
N ILE A 9 -6.09 7.01 -18.88
CA ILE A 9 -5.55 5.65 -18.70
C ILE A 9 -6.39 4.90 -17.66
N ALA A 10 -6.74 5.53 -16.54
CA ALA A 10 -7.57 4.90 -15.50
C ALA A 10 -8.98 4.52 -15.99
N GLU A 11 -9.56 5.30 -16.91
CA GLU A 11 -10.85 4.99 -17.53
C GLU A 11 -10.81 3.75 -18.45
N THR A 12 -9.63 3.34 -18.91
CA THR A 12 -9.47 2.11 -19.72
C THR A 12 -9.41 0.84 -18.87
N ILE A 13 -9.28 0.97 -17.54
CA ILE A 13 -9.19 -0.16 -16.63
C ILE A 13 -10.61 -0.73 -16.41
N PRO A 14 -10.86 -2.02 -16.69
CA PRO A 14 -12.15 -2.67 -16.43
C PRO A 14 -12.55 -2.53 -14.96
N LEU A 15 -13.83 -2.30 -14.65
CA LEU A 15 -14.28 -2.12 -13.25
C LEU A 15 -14.04 -3.36 -12.37
N ASP A 16 -14.01 -4.54 -12.97
CA ASP A 16 -13.79 -5.85 -12.35
C ASP A 16 -12.33 -6.29 -12.38
N TRP A 17 -11.40 -5.39 -12.72
CA TRP A 17 -9.97 -5.71 -12.75
C TRP A 17 -9.42 -6.12 -11.39
N TYR A 18 -10.09 -5.70 -10.31
CA TYR A 18 -9.75 -5.95 -8.92
C TYR A 18 -10.85 -6.81 -8.27
N THR A 19 -10.45 -7.93 -7.67
CA THR A 19 -11.34 -8.74 -6.82
C THR A 19 -10.70 -8.89 -5.45
N ASP A 20 -11.53 -8.99 -4.41
CA ASP A 20 -11.05 -9.21 -3.04
C ASP A 20 -10.18 -10.46 -2.94
N GLU A 21 -10.46 -11.50 -3.74
CA GLU A 21 -9.65 -12.72 -3.80
C GLU A 21 -8.28 -12.51 -4.44
N ALA A 22 -8.20 -11.78 -5.57
CA ALA A 22 -6.91 -11.46 -6.21
C ALA A 22 -6.05 -10.55 -5.33
N ALA A 23 -6.70 -9.67 -4.55
CA ALA A 23 -6.04 -8.80 -3.60
C ALA A 23 -5.64 -9.52 -2.32
N LYS A 24 -6.35 -10.58 -1.92
CA LYS A 24 -6.17 -11.24 -0.61
C LYS A 24 -4.76 -11.80 -0.42
N GLU A 25 -4.20 -12.49 -1.41
CA GLU A 25 -2.86 -13.08 -1.30
C GLU A 25 -1.79 -11.99 -1.20
N ILE A 26 -1.85 -10.98 -2.07
CA ILE A 26 -0.89 -9.87 -2.10
C ILE A 26 -1.00 -9.01 -0.83
N THR A 27 -2.23 -8.67 -0.43
CA THR A 27 -2.53 -7.92 0.80
C THR A 27 -2.06 -8.67 2.04
N SER A 28 -2.28 -9.98 2.12
CA SER A 28 -1.84 -10.78 3.27
C SER A 28 -0.32 -10.85 3.35
N ALA A 29 0.38 -10.99 2.22
CA ALA A 29 1.84 -11.00 2.17
C ALA A 29 2.43 -9.63 2.57
N LEU A 30 1.87 -8.53 2.08
CA LEU A 30 2.29 -7.18 2.46
C LEU A 30 2.02 -6.89 3.92
N PHE A 31 0.85 -7.28 4.43
CA PHE A 31 0.52 -7.18 5.85
C PHE A 31 1.55 -7.93 6.70
N TYR A 32 1.86 -9.17 6.33
CA TYR A 32 2.86 -9.98 7.01
C TYR A 32 4.26 -9.33 6.99
N ASN A 33 4.69 -8.81 5.83
CA ASN A 33 5.98 -8.12 5.71
C ASN A 33 6.03 -6.86 6.59
N ILE A 34 4.95 -6.08 6.65
CA ILE A 34 4.85 -4.90 7.52
C ILE A 34 5.07 -5.29 8.99
N MET A 35 4.42 -6.37 9.43
CA MET A 35 4.54 -6.86 10.80
C MET A 35 5.94 -7.40 11.10
N ILE A 36 6.56 -8.14 10.17
CA ILE A 36 7.90 -8.72 10.36
C ILE A 36 8.96 -7.63 10.50
N LYS A 37 9.03 -6.66 9.60
CA LYS A 37 10.01 -5.57 9.75
C LYS A 37 9.77 -4.76 11.02
N THR A 38 8.50 -4.52 11.38
CA THR A 38 8.19 -3.81 12.63
C THR A 38 8.76 -4.59 13.81
N ALA A 39 8.69 -5.92 13.78
CA ALA A 39 9.31 -6.76 14.79
C ALA A 39 10.85 -6.66 14.76
N GLU A 40 11.47 -6.74 13.58
CA GLU A 40 12.91 -6.58 13.39
C GLU A 40 13.44 -5.23 13.89
N ASP A 41 12.76 -4.12 13.56
CA ASP A 41 13.13 -2.76 13.96
C ASP A 41 12.99 -2.52 15.47
N ASN A 42 12.30 -3.41 16.18
CA ASN A 42 12.09 -3.37 17.61
C ASN A 42 12.71 -4.57 18.34
N ASP A 43 13.63 -5.31 17.70
CA ASP A 43 14.30 -6.49 18.24
C ASP A 43 13.34 -7.54 18.84
N LEU A 44 12.16 -7.69 18.24
CA LEU A 44 11.06 -8.55 18.72
C LEU A 44 10.96 -9.81 17.86
N ILE A 45 10.93 -10.99 18.51
CA ILE A 45 10.74 -12.27 17.83
C ILE A 45 9.27 -12.68 17.98
N ILE A 46 8.58 -12.90 16.86
CA ILE A 46 7.18 -13.32 16.86
C ILE A 46 7.11 -14.84 17.06
N ASN A 47 6.70 -15.29 18.25
CA ASN A 47 6.51 -16.73 18.53
C ASN A 47 5.03 -17.10 18.75
N ASP A 48 4.22 -16.14 19.19
CA ASP A 48 2.81 -16.37 19.50
C ASP A 48 1.92 -15.13 19.24
N THR A 49 0.63 -15.29 19.53
CA THR A 49 -0.38 -14.23 19.38
C THR A 49 -0.16 -13.02 20.32
N ASN A 50 0.49 -13.21 21.47
CA ASN A 50 0.78 -12.10 22.38
C ASN A 50 1.87 -11.20 21.79
N ASP A 51 2.86 -11.77 21.10
CA ASP A 51 3.89 -11.00 20.40
C ASP A 51 3.30 -10.16 19.27
N PHE A 52 2.28 -10.67 18.58
CA PHE A 52 1.53 -9.90 17.59
C PHE A 52 0.79 -8.70 18.22
N GLN A 53 0.14 -8.88 19.37
CA GLN A 53 -0.52 -7.78 20.08
C GLN A 53 0.47 -6.71 20.54
N LYS A 54 1.67 -7.11 20.98
CA LYS A 54 2.75 -6.15 21.32
C LYS A 54 3.13 -5.28 20.12
N LEU A 55 3.21 -5.85 18.92
CA LEU A 55 3.53 -5.10 17.70
C LEU A 55 2.45 -4.06 17.35
N VAL A 56 1.17 -4.45 17.44
CA VAL A 56 0.05 -3.52 17.22
C VAL A 56 0.13 -2.36 18.23
N LYS A 57 0.44 -2.66 19.48
CA LYS A 57 0.63 -1.64 20.52
C LYS A 57 1.81 -0.71 20.24
N ILE A 58 2.95 -1.24 19.80
CA ILE A 58 4.12 -0.43 19.41
C ILE A 58 3.74 0.54 18.27
N LEU A 59 3.00 0.06 17.27
CA LEU A 59 2.55 0.90 16.15
C LEU A 59 1.54 1.97 16.60
N ALA A 60 0.60 1.60 17.46
CA ALA A 60 -0.36 2.51 18.07
C ALA A 60 0.34 3.64 18.85
N GLU A 61 1.34 3.30 19.67
CA GLU A 61 2.13 4.26 20.43
C GLU A 61 2.98 5.17 19.52
N LYS A 62 3.64 4.59 18.50
CA LYS A 62 4.45 5.34 17.53
C LYS A 62 3.61 6.36 16.76
N ASN A 63 2.40 5.96 16.36
CA ASN A 63 1.50 6.79 15.56
C ASN A 63 0.53 7.62 16.42
N LYS A 64 0.61 7.51 17.75
CA LYS A 64 -0.24 8.23 18.73
C LYS A 64 -1.74 8.02 18.47
N MET A 65 -2.12 6.77 18.21
CA MET A 65 -3.50 6.36 17.92
C MET A 65 -3.92 5.16 18.76
N PRO A 66 -5.22 4.84 18.87
CA PRO A 66 -5.69 3.59 19.47
C PRO A 66 -5.20 2.34 18.74
N GLU A 67 -5.05 1.22 19.45
CA GLU A 67 -4.59 -0.06 18.88
C GLU A 67 -5.51 -0.58 17.76
N GLU A 68 -6.82 -0.43 17.92
CA GLU A 68 -7.82 -0.82 16.92
C GLU A 68 -7.65 -0.01 15.62
N GLU A 69 -7.37 1.28 15.75
CA GLU A 69 -7.11 2.16 14.60
C GLU A 69 -5.77 1.81 13.93
N ALA A 70 -4.73 1.51 14.70
CA ALA A 70 -3.44 1.08 14.16
C ALA A 70 -3.54 -0.21 13.35
N LEU A 71 -4.28 -1.21 13.83
CA LEU A 71 -4.49 -2.46 13.09
C LEU A 71 -5.29 -2.22 11.80
N MET A 72 -6.32 -1.38 11.87
CA MET A 72 -7.12 -1.03 10.69
C MET A 72 -6.29 -0.24 9.68
N ASP A 73 -5.42 0.66 10.14
CA ASP A 73 -4.51 1.41 9.29
C ASP A 73 -3.52 0.50 8.55
N ILE A 74 -2.87 -0.44 9.24
CA ILE A 74 -1.97 -1.43 8.60
C ILE A 74 -2.72 -2.26 7.55
N LYS A 75 -3.95 -2.69 7.86
CA LYS A 75 -4.78 -3.43 6.91
C LYS A 75 -5.12 -2.59 5.69
N ASN A 76 -5.47 -1.32 5.88
CA ASN A 76 -5.76 -0.38 4.80
C ASN A 76 -4.51 -0.17 3.93
N VAL A 77 -3.36 0.09 4.55
CA VAL A 77 -2.06 0.21 3.88
C VAL A 77 -1.72 -1.03 3.06
N ALA A 78 -1.84 -2.22 3.66
CA ALA A 78 -1.56 -3.48 2.96
C ALA A 78 -2.52 -3.69 1.78
N THR A 79 -3.80 -3.34 1.94
CA THR A 79 -4.82 -3.44 0.88
C THR A 79 -4.49 -2.48 -0.27
N THR A 80 -4.15 -1.24 0.06
CA THR A 80 -3.75 -0.22 -0.90
C THR A 80 -2.50 -0.62 -1.67
N LEU A 81 -1.42 -0.99 -0.98
CA LEU A 81 -0.18 -1.43 -1.62
C LEU A 81 -0.41 -2.71 -2.45
N GLY A 82 -1.30 -3.60 -1.99
CA GLY A 82 -1.70 -4.78 -2.73
C GLY A 82 -2.41 -4.45 -4.04
N ALA A 83 -3.31 -3.47 -4.03
CA ALA A 83 -3.99 -2.99 -5.23
C ALA A 83 -3.01 -2.38 -6.24
N VAL A 84 -2.06 -1.56 -5.78
CA VAL A 84 -1.01 -0.98 -6.64
C VAL A 84 -0.12 -2.07 -7.23
N LYS A 85 0.33 -3.03 -6.41
CA LYS A 85 1.16 -4.14 -6.90
C LYS A 85 0.42 -5.02 -7.90
N LEU A 86 -0.86 -5.28 -7.67
CA LEU A 86 -1.69 -6.04 -8.60
C LEU A 86 -1.87 -5.29 -9.93
N PHE A 87 -2.03 -3.95 -9.88
CA PHE A 87 -2.09 -3.11 -11.06
C PHE A 87 -0.79 -3.21 -11.88
N GLU A 88 0.36 -3.10 -11.22
CA GLU A 88 1.67 -3.26 -11.85
C GLU A 88 1.83 -4.60 -12.57
N LEU A 89 1.36 -5.69 -11.94
CA LEU A 89 1.42 -7.03 -12.50
C LEU A 89 0.48 -7.24 -13.68
N LYS A 90 -0.75 -6.71 -13.62
CA LYS A 90 -1.76 -6.90 -14.66
C LYS A 90 -1.57 -5.99 -15.87
N TYR A 91 -1.06 -4.78 -15.65
CA TYR A 91 -0.96 -3.75 -16.68
C TYR A 91 0.45 -3.14 -16.80
N PRO A 92 1.50 -3.98 -17.01
CA PRO A 92 2.88 -3.49 -17.08
C PRO A 92 3.08 -2.42 -18.18
N GLN A 93 2.39 -2.58 -19.32
CA GLN A 93 2.47 -1.61 -20.43
C GLN A 93 1.82 -0.26 -20.12
N LEU A 94 0.86 -0.21 -19.18
CA LEU A 94 0.31 1.06 -18.70
C LEU A 94 1.25 1.71 -17.69
N VAL A 95 1.88 0.89 -16.83
CA VAL A 95 2.84 1.34 -15.82
C VAL A 95 4.06 1.99 -16.45
N GLU A 96 4.56 1.44 -17.57
CA GLU A 96 5.69 1.99 -18.34
C GLU A 96 5.45 3.41 -18.87
N GLN A 97 4.20 3.88 -18.93
CA GLN A 97 3.87 5.23 -19.37
C GLN A 97 4.13 6.26 -18.25
N PHE A 98 4.17 5.83 -16.99
CA PHE A 98 4.36 6.74 -15.86
C PHE A 98 5.84 7.11 -15.67
N PRO A 99 6.14 8.36 -15.24
CA PRO A 99 7.50 8.76 -14.91
C PRO A 99 8.01 7.92 -13.76
N THR A 100 9.31 7.64 -13.74
CA THR A 100 9.94 6.88 -12.65
C THR A 100 10.73 7.79 -11.72
N ASP A 101 10.87 7.35 -10.47
CA ASP A 101 11.81 7.95 -9.52
C ASP A 101 13.28 7.55 -9.82
N LEU A 102 14.21 8.00 -8.97
CA LEU A 102 15.65 7.69 -9.10
C LEU A 102 15.99 6.19 -8.94
N ASP A 103 15.07 5.40 -8.41
CA ASP A 103 15.20 3.95 -8.25
C ASP A 103 14.43 3.17 -9.33
N ASN A 104 14.05 3.82 -10.44
CA ASN A 104 13.25 3.27 -11.54
C ASN A 104 11.84 2.79 -11.11
N ARG A 105 11.26 3.36 -10.06
CA ARG A 105 9.90 2.99 -9.63
C ARG A 105 8.86 3.93 -10.21
N PRO A 106 7.72 3.41 -10.72
CA PRO A 106 6.68 4.23 -11.32
C PRO A 106 6.10 5.21 -10.28
N GLN A 107 5.92 6.46 -10.70
CA GLN A 107 5.28 7.50 -9.90
C GLN A 107 3.84 7.70 -10.38
N PHE A 108 2.91 7.19 -9.59
CA PHE A 108 1.48 7.36 -9.84
C PHE A 108 0.97 8.66 -9.19
N PRO A 109 0.27 9.54 -9.94
CA PRO A 109 -0.37 10.72 -9.36
C PRO A 109 -1.44 10.34 -8.33
N PRO A 110 -1.68 11.16 -7.28
CA PRO A 110 -2.67 10.85 -6.24
C PRO A 110 -4.07 10.57 -6.79
N LYS A 111 -4.55 11.34 -7.78
CA LYS A 111 -5.86 11.10 -8.40
C LYS A 111 -5.94 9.77 -9.14
N PHE A 112 -4.84 9.32 -9.74
CA PHE A 112 -4.76 8.02 -10.39
C PHE A 112 -4.83 6.89 -9.35
N LEU A 113 -4.05 7.01 -8.27
CA LEU A 113 -4.08 6.08 -7.15
C LEU A 113 -5.48 6.00 -6.52
N ALA A 114 -6.11 7.14 -6.23
CA ALA A 114 -7.48 7.20 -5.72
C ALA A 114 -8.45 6.41 -6.62
N LYS A 115 -8.33 6.56 -7.95
CA LYS A 115 -9.18 5.90 -8.93
C LYS A 115 -8.97 4.39 -8.99
N ILE A 116 -7.72 3.93 -9.05
CA ILE A 116 -7.45 2.48 -9.12
C ILE A 116 -7.75 1.80 -7.77
N MET A 117 -7.50 2.48 -6.66
CA MET A 117 -7.68 1.91 -5.31
C MET A 117 -9.13 2.05 -4.80
N GLY A 118 -9.97 2.84 -5.46
CA GLY A 118 -11.35 3.08 -5.02
C GLY A 118 -11.45 3.84 -3.70
N VAL A 119 -10.49 4.74 -3.42
CA VAL A 119 -10.45 5.56 -2.20
C VAL A 119 -10.55 7.04 -2.52
N ASP A 120 -10.81 7.86 -1.49
CA ASP A 120 -10.83 9.31 -1.63
C ASP A 120 -9.42 9.88 -1.92
N LEU A 121 -9.39 11.04 -2.60
CA LEU A 121 -8.15 11.70 -3.01
C LEU A 121 -7.22 11.99 -1.83
N GLU A 122 -7.76 12.44 -0.70
CA GLU A 122 -6.99 12.75 0.51
C GLU A 122 -6.26 11.51 1.06
N VAL A 123 -6.90 10.34 0.99
CA VAL A 123 -6.28 9.06 1.38
C VAL A 123 -5.12 8.73 0.44
N ALA A 124 -5.33 8.89 -0.88
CA ALA A 124 -4.28 8.66 -1.87
C ALA A 124 -3.10 9.63 -1.76
N GLU A 125 -3.34 10.89 -1.40
CA GLU A 125 -2.29 11.89 -1.13
C GLU A 125 -1.47 11.52 0.12
N ASN A 126 -2.15 11.11 1.20
CA ASN A 126 -1.48 10.66 2.42
C ASN A 126 -0.65 9.39 2.22
N LEU A 127 -1.08 8.49 1.34
CA LEU A 127 -0.32 7.30 0.95
C LEU A 127 1.00 7.62 0.22
N LEU A 128 1.00 8.66 -0.62
CA LEU A 128 2.22 9.15 -1.30
C LEU A 128 3.18 9.84 -0.33
N ILE A 129 2.65 10.57 0.66
CA ILE A 129 3.45 11.37 1.60
C ILE A 129 4.02 10.50 2.73
N GLY A 130 3.21 9.58 3.29
CA GLY A 130 3.59 8.73 4.42
C GLY A 130 3.97 7.31 4.00
N VAL A 131 3.09 6.61 3.29
CA VAL A 131 3.19 5.14 3.18
C VAL A 131 4.22 4.67 2.16
N LEU A 132 4.28 5.26 0.97
CA LEU A 132 5.27 4.89 -0.05
C LEU A 132 6.69 5.38 0.30
N LYS A 133 6.80 6.38 1.17
CA LYS A 133 8.08 6.92 1.65
C LYS A 133 8.63 6.17 2.86
N GLU A 134 7.76 5.81 3.81
CA GLU A 134 8.13 5.10 5.05
C GLU A 134 8.17 3.58 4.87
N TYR A 135 7.29 3.00 4.04
CA TYR A 135 7.24 1.54 3.79
C TYR A 135 7.91 1.14 2.46
N LYS A 136 8.76 2.01 1.90
CA LYS A 136 9.57 1.78 0.69
C LYS A 136 10.37 0.47 0.71
N GLU A 137 10.81 0.03 1.89
CA GLU A 137 11.64 -1.18 2.06
C GLU A 137 10.85 -2.50 1.99
N PHE A 138 9.51 -2.43 2.05
CA PHE A 138 8.63 -3.59 2.20
C PHE A 138 8.03 -4.11 0.89
N ILE A 139 8.17 -3.34 -0.19
CA ILE A 139 7.60 -3.62 -1.53
C ILE A 139 8.63 -4.34 -2.42
N ARG A 140 9.49 -5.20 -1.84
CA ARG A 140 10.39 -6.05 -2.62
C ARG A 140 9.68 -7.33 -3.08
#